data_AF-A0AA45LA96-F1
#
_entry.id   AF-A0AA45LA96-F1
#
_cell.length_a   1.000
_cell.length_b   1.000
_cell.length_c   1.000
_cell.angle_alpha   90.00
_cell.angle_beta   90.00
_cell.angle_gamma   90.00
#
_symmetry.space_group_name_H-M   'P 1'
#
loop_
_entity.id
_entity.type
_entity.pdbx_description
1 polymer ?
#
loop_
_entity_poly.entity_id
_entity_poly.type
_entity_poly.pdbx_seq_one_letter_code
_entity_poly.pdbx_strand_id
1 'polypeptide(L)'
;MTPVQPDARFAAYLRMLKERSGRGFDRLGKQAGVSGSSLHRYCSGASVPPDYRIVHSFAKACGATGEEQRELHRLWALADLSRGSRGEGVDGGEGAAAVRDSEGKSSEGFAGIPERAVPETRAERSGVESGIGGAETPGSAGKAPETKGARSTGVPRGTGEAVVAPGYPEVISLTGRAPRARGRRASRRLLGLLALAAVALVVASVALWPRGGTPEVDDRLLFSPACDAVVMGQHDSCVRELQQLLVRARARMSVDGSFGPETLRRLTAFQVLAGLEPRGVVDAGTREALYAGRVDMSTWTPERVERRVREVFAREPDAAVAIARCTSFLDPLWVLPNTNGSRNWGVFQISDGRLRELGGSPLVAFDPEWNIQAAHRLYAARGDFGDWRACQAALQ
;
A
#
# COMPACT_ATOMS: atom_id res chain seq x y z
N MET A 1 18.56 1.06 -17.56
CA MET A 1 18.48 0.97 -16.08
C MET A 1 17.33 0.05 -15.74
N THR A 2 17.60 -1.16 -15.26
CA THR A 2 16.54 -2.11 -14.86
C THR A 2 15.79 -1.52 -13.66
N PRO A 3 14.44 -1.53 -13.63
CA PRO A 3 13.70 -1.05 -12.47
C PRO A 3 14.10 -1.87 -11.23
N VAL A 4 14.52 -1.17 -10.18
CA VAL A 4 14.87 -1.79 -8.89
C VAL A 4 13.60 -2.44 -8.34
N GLN A 5 13.68 -3.73 -8.04
CA GLN A 5 12.56 -4.52 -7.57
C GLN A 5 12.03 -3.98 -6.22
N PRO A 6 10.70 -4.00 -5.98
CA PRO A 6 10.10 -3.46 -4.75
C PRO A 6 10.63 -4.09 -3.45
N ASP A 7 10.86 -5.41 -3.46
CA ASP A 7 11.47 -6.17 -2.38
C ASP A 7 12.88 -5.68 -2.03
N ALA A 8 13.69 -5.35 -3.04
CA ALA A 8 15.04 -4.83 -2.85
C ALA A 8 15.05 -3.43 -2.22
N ARG A 9 14.11 -2.55 -2.62
CA ARG A 9 13.96 -1.21 -2.01
C ARG A 9 13.52 -1.31 -0.56
N PHE A 10 12.54 -2.17 -0.27
CA PHE A 10 12.07 -2.43 1.08
C PHE A 10 13.21 -2.96 1.98
N ALA A 11 13.94 -3.98 1.51
CA ALA A 11 15.08 -4.54 2.24
C ALA A 11 16.20 -3.51 2.48
N ALA A 12 16.49 -2.65 1.49
CA ALA A 12 17.46 -1.58 1.65
C ALA A 12 17.07 -0.58 2.74
N TYR A 13 15.78 -0.20 2.79
CA TYR A 13 15.28 0.70 3.83
C TYR A 13 15.37 0.08 5.23
N LEU A 14 15.05 -1.21 5.37
CA LEU A 14 15.25 -1.93 6.63
C LEU A 14 16.72 -1.95 7.07
N ARG A 15 17.66 -2.17 6.15
CA ARG A 15 19.11 -2.13 6.44
C ARG A 15 19.55 -0.75 6.92
N MET A 16 19.12 0.31 6.25
CA MET A 16 19.42 1.69 6.64
C MET A 16 18.97 1.98 8.09
N LEU A 17 17.73 1.61 8.44
CA LEU A 17 17.21 1.78 9.81
C LEU A 17 18.02 0.95 10.83
N LYS A 18 18.35 -0.29 10.49
CA LYS A 18 19.18 -1.17 11.34
C LYS A 18 20.56 -0.56 11.57
N GLU A 19 21.24 -0.10 10.51
CA GLU A 19 22.58 0.47 10.57
C GLU A 19 22.61 1.70 11.47
N ARG A 20 21.66 2.63 11.28
CA ARG A 20 21.52 3.82 12.11
C ARG A 20 21.26 3.49 13.59
N SER A 21 20.54 2.40 13.87
CA SER A 21 20.24 2.00 15.26
C SER A 21 21.47 1.51 16.04
N GLY A 22 22.52 1.06 15.35
CA GLY A 22 23.70 0.43 15.96
C GLY A 22 23.43 -0.92 16.67
N ARG A 23 22.23 -1.48 16.55
CA ARG A 23 21.82 -2.70 17.26
C ARG A 23 22.00 -3.97 16.42
N GLY A 24 22.26 -5.10 17.10
CA GLY A 24 22.35 -6.42 16.48
C GLY A 24 20.99 -7.05 16.17
N PHE A 25 20.97 -8.00 15.23
CA PHE A 25 19.76 -8.68 14.77
C PHE A 25 19.02 -9.44 15.88
N ASP A 26 19.74 -10.04 16.82
CA ASP A 26 19.09 -10.81 17.91
C ASP A 26 18.24 -9.92 18.84
N ARG A 27 18.75 -8.73 19.16
CA ARG A 27 18.03 -7.77 20.01
C ARG A 27 16.83 -7.19 19.27
N LEU A 28 17.03 -6.76 18.02
CA LEU A 28 15.97 -6.19 17.19
C LEU A 28 14.90 -7.23 16.86
N GLY A 29 15.29 -8.48 16.61
CA GLY A 29 14.36 -9.59 16.38
C GLY A 29 13.44 -9.81 17.57
N LYS A 30 14.00 -9.97 18.77
CA LYS A 30 13.21 -10.13 20.01
C LYS A 30 12.21 -8.97 20.22
N GLN A 31 12.63 -7.74 19.95
CA GLN A 31 11.75 -6.56 20.06
C GLN A 31 10.68 -6.50 18.96
N ALA A 32 10.95 -7.06 17.79
CA ALA A 32 10.02 -7.15 16.67
C ALA A 32 9.08 -8.38 16.73
N GLY A 33 9.30 -9.30 17.67
CA GLY A 33 8.54 -10.54 17.81
C GLY A 33 8.94 -11.67 16.85
N VAL A 34 10.16 -11.62 16.29
CA VAL A 34 10.72 -12.63 15.37
C VAL A 34 12.14 -13.03 15.76
N SER A 35 12.67 -14.11 15.20
CA SER A 35 14.07 -14.49 15.44
C SER A 35 15.05 -13.51 14.75
N GLY A 36 16.29 -13.42 15.26
CA GLY A 36 17.35 -12.64 14.63
C GLY A 36 17.66 -13.09 13.20
N SER A 37 17.58 -14.40 12.93
CA SER A 37 17.76 -14.96 11.59
C SER A 37 16.62 -14.59 10.63
N SER A 38 15.36 -14.57 11.10
CA SER A 38 14.23 -14.06 10.30
C SER A 38 14.44 -12.59 9.92
N LEU A 39 14.85 -11.77 10.89
CA LEU A 39 15.10 -10.36 10.64
C LEU A 39 16.28 -10.13 9.67
N HIS A 40 17.33 -10.94 9.78
CA HIS A 40 18.44 -10.94 8.83
C HIS A 40 17.94 -11.24 7.41
N ARG A 41 17.07 -12.25 7.23
CA ARG A 41 16.46 -12.57 5.92
C ARG A 41 15.62 -11.42 5.37
N TYR A 42 14.89 -10.70 6.22
CA TYR A 42 14.12 -9.52 5.80
C TYR A 42 15.03 -8.39 5.35
N CYS A 43 16.07 -8.08 6.14
CA CYS A 43 17.06 -7.07 5.79
C CYS A 43 17.90 -7.46 4.58
N SER A 44 18.12 -8.74 4.27
CA SER A 44 18.83 -9.17 3.07
C SER A 44 17.95 -9.20 1.82
N GLY A 45 16.62 -9.07 1.96
CA GLY A 45 15.66 -9.21 0.87
C GLY A 45 15.36 -10.66 0.49
N ALA A 46 15.77 -11.63 1.30
CA ALA A 46 15.50 -13.06 1.06
C ALA A 46 14.05 -13.46 1.36
N SER A 47 13.30 -12.61 2.07
CA SER A 47 11.86 -12.76 2.31
C SER A 47 11.26 -11.42 2.76
N VAL A 48 9.95 -11.25 2.59
CA VAL A 48 9.18 -10.10 3.12
C VAL A 48 8.36 -10.57 4.32
N PRO A 49 8.32 -9.82 5.45
CA PRO A 49 7.46 -10.15 6.59
C PRO A 49 5.98 -10.28 6.18
N PRO A 50 5.25 -11.28 6.69
CA PRO A 50 3.84 -11.49 6.33
C PRO A 50 2.91 -10.50 7.02
N ASP A 51 3.33 -9.89 8.13
CA ASP A 51 2.55 -8.91 8.89
C ASP A 51 3.40 -7.64 9.10
N TYR A 52 2.82 -6.49 8.76
CA TYR A 52 3.44 -5.19 8.97
C TYR A 52 3.70 -4.86 10.45
N ARG A 53 3.01 -5.48 11.40
CA ARG A 53 3.26 -5.29 12.84
C ARG A 53 4.69 -5.65 13.24
N ILE A 54 5.29 -6.65 12.58
CA ILE A 54 6.69 -7.03 12.74
C ILE A 54 7.59 -5.89 12.25
N VAL A 55 7.27 -5.35 11.07
CA VAL A 55 7.99 -4.24 10.42
C VAL A 55 7.95 -2.97 11.27
N HIS A 56 6.77 -2.60 11.77
CA HIS A 56 6.62 -1.44 12.64
C HIS A 56 7.35 -1.62 13.98
N SER A 57 7.26 -2.78 14.62
CA SER A 57 7.94 -3.05 15.89
C SER A 57 9.46 -2.97 15.73
N PHE A 58 9.98 -3.50 14.61
CA PHE A 58 11.38 -3.31 14.20
C PHE A 58 11.73 -1.83 13.99
N ALA A 59 10.93 -1.09 13.22
CA ALA A 59 11.20 0.32 12.92
C ALA A 59 11.21 1.19 14.19
N LYS A 60 10.25 0.96 15.11
CA LYS A 60 10.23 1.57 16.44
C LYS A 60 11.48 1.24 17.24
N ALA A 61 11.92 -0.02 17.25
CA ALA A 61 13.13 -0.44 17.92
C ALA A 61 14.40 0.23 17.35
N CYS A 62 14.39 0.56 16.06
CA CYS A 62 15.43 1.32 15.37
C CYS A 62 15.32 2.85 15.54
N GLY A 63 14.29 3.35 16.23
CA GLY A 63 14.06 4.79 16.41
C GLY A 63 13.54 5.52 15.16
N ALA A 64 12.79 4.83 14.31
CA ALA A 64 12.23 5.44 13.10
C ALA A 64 11.19 6.52 13.43
N THR A 65 11.22 7.64 12.69
CA THR A 65 10.21 8.71 12.80
C THR A 65 8.86 8.27 12.22
N GLY A 66 7.80 9.05 12.45
CA GLY A 66 6.49 8.76 11.87
C GLY A 66 6.47 8.82 10.33
N GLU A 67 7.31 9.66 9.72
CA GLU A 67 7.45 9.75 8.27
C GLU A 67 8.15 8.50 7.70
N GLU A 68 9.22 8.06 8.37
CA GLU A 68 9.94 6.85 7.99
C GLU A 68 9.08 5.60 8.13
N GLN A 69 8.24 5.53 9.17
CA GLN A 69 7.27 4.44 9.34
C GLN A 69 6.25 4.40 8.19
N ARG A 70 5.75 5.56 7.74
CA ARG A 70 4.84 5.65 6.59
C ARG A 70 5.50 5.22 5.28
N GLU A 71 6.72 5.68 4.99
CA GLU A 71 7.44 5.24 3.79
C GLU A 71 7.75 3.73 3.85
N LEU A 72 8.13 3.23 5.02
CA LEU A 72 8.37 1.80 5.21
C LEU A 72 7.09 0.97 5.01
N HIS A 73 5.92 1.47 5.42
CA HIS A 73 4.63 0.83 5.14
C HIS A 73 4.36 0.78 3.63
N ARG A 74 4.60 1.88 2.91
CA ARG A 74 4.43 1.93 1.46
C ARG A 74 5.32 0.91 0.74
N LEU A 75 6.60 0.85 1.12
CA LEU A 75 7.56 -0.10 0.56
C LEU A 75 7.21 -1.54 0.90
N TRP A 76 6.77 -1.80 2.14
CA TRP A 76 6.30 -3.13 2.54
C TRP A 76 5.11 -3.58 1.71
N ALA A 77 4.09 -2.73 1.56
CA ALA A 77 2.88 -3.06 0.80
C ALA A 77 3.21 -3.40 -0.67
N LEU A 78 4.11 -2.65 -1.31
CA LEU A 78 4.59 -2.96 -2.66
C LEU A 78 5.35 -4.29 -2.73
N ALA A 79 6.23 -4.57 -1.77
CA ALA A 79 6.99 -5.81 -1.71
C ALA A 79 6.08 -7.03 -1.42
N ASP A 80 5.04 -6.82 -0.62
CA ASP A 80 4.00 -7.80 -0.28
C ASP A 80 3.24 -8.26 -1.54
N LEU A 81 2.86 -7.31 -2.42
CA LEU A 81 2.23 -7.62 -3.70
C LEU A 81 3.13 -8.50 -4.59
N SER A 82 4.41 -8.18 -4.68
CA SER A 82 5.38 -8.97 -5.47
C SER A 82 5.58 -10.39 -4.92
N ARG A 83 5.29 -10.63 -3.63
CA ARG A 83 5.29 -11.99 -3.06
C ARG A 83 4.05 -12.77 -3.53
N GLY A 84 2.88 -12.13 -3.56
CA GLY A 84 1.63 -12.75 -4.01
C GLY A 84 1.72 -13.25 -5.44
N SER A 85 2.22 -12.41 -6.36
CA SER A 85 2.34 -12.78 -7.79
C SER A 85 3.37 -13.90 -8.05
N ARG A 86 4.42 -14.02 -7.22
CA ARG A 86 5.39 -15.13 -7.31
C ARG A 86 4.83 -16.45 -6.76
N GLY A 87 3.84 -16.40 -5.87
CA GLY A 87 3.18 -17.57 -5.29
C GLY A 87 2.14 -18.22 -6.21
N GLU A 88 1.49 -17.43 -7.09
CA GLU A 88 0.49 -17.92 -8.04
C GLU A 88 1.10 -18.60 -9.29
N GLY A 89 2.41 -18.49 -9.50
CA GLY A 89 3.09 -19.01 -10.70
C GLY A 89 3.57 -20.47 -10.64
N VAL A 90 3.51 -21.14 -9.48
CA VAL A 90 3.96 -22.53 -9.33
C VAL A 90 3.14 -23.22 -8.22
N ASP A 91 1.89 -23.58 -8.51
CA ASP A 91 1.30 -24.79 -7.93
C ASP A 91 0.27 -25.41 -8.89
N GLY A 92 0.80 -26.23 -9.79
CA GLY A 92 0.06 -27.33 -10.40
C GLY A 92 0.75 -28.61 -9.97
N GLY A 93 0.46 -29.14 -8.79
CA GLY A 93 0.85 -30.50 -8.42
C GLY A 93 0.87 -30.81 -6.93
N GLU A 94 -0.29 -31.25 -6.42
CA GLU A 94 -0.49 -32.23 -5.34
C GLU A 94 0.24 -32.07 -4.00
N GLY A 95 -0.57 -31.87 -2.94
CA GLY A 95 -0.14 -32.03 -1.56
C GLY A 95 -1.30 -31.98 -0.56
N ALA A 96 -2.37 -32.72 -0.80
CA ALA A 96 -3.38 -32.99 0.22
C ALA A 96 -2.80 -33.90 1.33
N ALA A 97 -3.32 -33.68 2.56
CA ALA A 97 -3.25 -34.53 3.76
C ALA A 97 -2.15 -34.25 4.79
N ALA A 98 -2.53 -33.53 5.86
CA ALA A 98 -2.29 -33.98 7.23
C ALA A 98 -3.30 -33.30 8.18
N VAL A 99 -4.50 -33.89 8.27
CA VAL A 99 -5.33 -33.81 9.48
C VAL A 99 -4.81 -34.88 10.42
N ARG A 100 -4.47 -34.50 11.66
CA ARG A 100 -4.52 -35.41 12.81
C ARG A 100 -5.11 -34.68 14.00
N ASP A 101 -6.21 -35.26 14.46
CA ASP A 101 -6.98 -34.95 15.65
C ASP A 101 -6.13 -35.01 16.93
N SER A 102 -6.50 -34.17 17.89
CA SER A 102 -6.57 -34.54 19.31
C SER A 102 -7.60 -33.65 20.02
N GLU A 103 -8.88 -34.06 20.00
CA GLU A 103 -9.80 -33.81 21.11
C GLU A 103 -9.28 -34.58 22.35
N GLY A 104 -9.50 -34.23 23.61
CA GLY A 104 -10.20 -33.16 24.28
C GLY A 104 -10.14 -33.45 25.79
N LYS A 105 -10.25 -32.43 26.64
CA LYS A 105 -10.80 -32.61 28.00
C LYS A 105 -11.27 -31.27 28.57
N SER A 106 -12.58 -31.11 28.52
CA SER A 106 -13.37 -30.23 29.37
C SER A 106 -13.47 -30.79 30.79
N SER A 107 -13.43 -29.91 31.78
CA SER A 107 -14.21 -30.08 33.01
C SER A 107 -14.55 -28.71 33.58
N GLU A 108 -15.83 -28.57 33.89
CA GLU A 108 -16.54 -27.38 34.33
C GLU A 108 -16.20 -26.94 35.76
N GLY A 109 -16.47 -25.65 36.02
CA GLY A 109 -17.25 -25.22 37.19
C GLY A 109 -16.51 -24.88 38.48
N PHE A 110 -16.46 -23.59 38.83
CA PHE A 110 -17.00 -23.15 40.12
C PHE A 110 -17.32 -21.64 40.12
N ALA A 111 -18.50 -21.32 40.63
CA ALA A 111 -19.03 -19.99 40.89
C ALA A 111 -18.45 -19.38 42.18
N GLY A 112 -18.55 -18.06 42.34
CA GLY A 112 -18.53 -17.43 43.67
C GLY A 112 -17.69 -16.17 43.79
N ILE A 113 -18.34 -15.02 43.61
CA ILE A 113 -17.95 -13.74 44.21
C ILE A 113 -18.29 -13.81 45.72
N PRO A 114 -17.48 -13.18 46.59
CA PRO A 114 -18.10 -12.11 47.35
C PRO A 114 -17.28 -10.82 47.37
N GLU A 115 -18.06 -9.76 47.25
CA GLU A 115 -17.83 -8.35 47.48
C GLU A 115 -17.48 -8.05 48.95
N ARG A 116 -16.51 -7.15 49.18
CA ARG A 116 -16.62 -6.15 50.26
C ARG A 116 -15.58 -5.02 50.23
N ALA A 117 -16.16 -3.82 50.31
CA ALA A 117 -15.81 -2.68 51.17
C ALA A 117 -14.55 -1.83 50.90
N VAL A 118 -14.86 -0.64 50.40
CA VAL A 118 -14.14 0.64 50.55
C VAL A 118 -13.97 1.02 52.03
N PRO A 119 -12.96 1.83 52.38
CA PRO A 119 -13.28 3.01 53.17
C PRO A 119 -12.73 4.31 52.57
N GLU A 120 -13.57 5.33 52.65
CA GLU A 120 -13.29 6.74 52.43
C GLU A 120 -12.29 7.26 53.47
N THR A 121 -11.40 8.16 53.07
CA THR A 121 -10.99 9.28 53.91
C THR A 121 -10.93 10.56 53.09
N ARG A 122 -11.64 11.57 53.61
CA ARG A 122 -11.70 12.96 53.18
C ARG A 122 -10.93 13.82 54.19
N ALA A 123 -10.53 15.00 53.73
CA ALA A 123 -9.95 16.16 54.42
C ALA A 123 -8.42 16.21 54.28
N GLU A 124 -7.77 17.33 53.93
CA GLU A 124 -8.17 18.72 54.12
C GLU A 124 -7.34 19.67 53.23
N ARG A 125 -7.79 20.92 53.22
CA ARG A 125 -7.47 22.03 52.31
C ARG A 125 -6.47 22.99 52.99
N SER A 126 -5.44 23.45 52.28
CA SER A 126 -4.80 24.78 52.41
C SER A 126 -3.82 24.92 51.23
N GLY A 127 -3.82 25.92 50.36
CA GLY A 127 -4.15 27.32 50.56
C GLY A 127 -2.88 28.10 50.89
N VAL A 128 -2.09 28.46 49.87
CA VAL A 128 -1.23 29.68 49.86
C VAL A 128 -1.12 30.17 48.41
N GLU A 129 -1.70 31.34 48.21
CA GLU A 129 -1.55 32.23 47.06
C GLU A 129 -0.43 33.23 47.37
N SER A 130 0.45 33.52 46.41
CA SER A 130 1.10 34.83 46.26
C SER A 130 1.73 34.94 44.89
N GLY A 131 1.27 35.93 44.12
CA GLY A 131 1.81 36.32 42.83
C GLY A 131 2.83 37.45 42.93
N ILE A 132 2.88 38.23 41.85
CA ILE A 132 3.82 39.31 41.45
C ILE A 132 5.01 38.73 40.65
N GLY A 133 5.35 39.13 39.42
CA GLY A 133 4.92 40.22 38.54
C GLY A 133 6.10 40.63 37.62
N GLY A 134 5.82 41.08 36.39
CA GLY A 134 6.76 41.78 35.48
C GLY A 134 7.63 40.88 34.60
N ALA A 135 7.35 40.71 33.30
CA ALA A 135 7.58 41.62 32.16
C ALA A 135 9.07 41.88 31.86
N GLU A 136 9.55 41.35 30.73
CA GLU A 136 10.45 42.07 29.79
C GLU A 136 10.70 41.25 28.50
N THR A 137 10.27 41.82 27.37
CA THR A 137 10.81 41.57 26.03
C THR A 137 12.10 42.36 25.85
N PRO A 138 13.01 41.89 24.98
CA PRO A 138 13.21 42.63 23.73
C PRO A 138 13.36 41.73 22.50
N GLY A 139 12.88 42.21 21.36
CA GLY A 139 13.19 41.64 20.05
C GLY A 139 14.53 42.13 19.49
N SER A 140 15.09 41.41 18.52
CA SER A 140 15.50 41.97 17.22
C SER A 140 16.10 40.89 16.30
N ALA A 141 15.58 40.89 15.07
CA ALA A 141 16.21 40.63 13.77
C ALA A 141 17.54 39.86 13.64
N GLY A 142 17.59 38.93 12.66
CA GLY A 142 18.87 38.52 12.07
C GLY A 142 18.85 37.29 11.15
N LYS A 143 18.42 37.50 9.89
CA LYS A 143 18.91 36.92 8.61
C LYS A 143 19.34 35.44 8.48
N ALA A 144 18.73 34.81 7.47
CA ALA A 144 19.20 33.64 6.72
C ALA A 144 20.54 33.87 5.99
N PRO A 145 21.17 32.78 5.49
CA PRO A 145 21.90 32.86 4.23
C PRO A 145 21.42 31.82 3.21
N GLU A 146 20.98 32.34 2.07
CA GLU A 146 21.08 31.68 0.76
C GLU A 146 22.56 31.69 0.31
N THR A 147 23.00 30.64 -0.37
CA THR A 147 24.19 30.71 -1.24
C THR A 147 23.85 30.17 -2.62
N LYS A 148 23.92 31.07 -3.61
CA LYS A 148 24.02 30.75 -5.04
C LYS A 148 25.16 31.55 -5.65
N GLY A 149 25.95 30.87 -6.46
CA GLY A 149 26.47 31.42 -7.72
C GLY A 149 27.92 31.93 -7.70
N ALA A 150 28.78 31.23 -8.44
CA ALA A 150 29.92 31.86 -9.11
C ALA A 150 30.00 31.33 -10.56
N ARG A 151 30.12 32.28 -11.49
CA ARG A 151 30.21 32.16 -12.95
C ARG A 151 31.61 31.78 -13.42
N SER A 152 31.64 31.03 -14.52
CA SER A 152 32.49 31.17 -15.72
C SER A 152 33.75 32.06 -15.64
N THR A 153 34.90 31.49 -16.02
CA THR A 153 35.76 31.91 -17.15
C THR A 153 36.88 30.88 -17.39
N GLY A 154 37.39 30.80 -18.63
CA GLY A 154 38.79 30.41 -18.89
C GLY A 154 39.03 29.23 -19.83
N VAL A 155 39.09 29.52 -21.13
CA VAL A 155 39.84 28.72 -22.12
C VAL A 155 41.34 28.93 -21.92
N PRO A 156 42.18 27.91 -22.13
CA PRO A 156 43.34 28.12 -23.01
C PRO A 156 43.56 27.02 -24.03
N ARG A 157 44.20 27.47 -25.10
CA ARG A 157 44.62 26.82 -26.34
C ARG A 157 45.98 26.15 -26.12
N GLY A 158 46.17 24.94 -26.64
CA GLY A 158 47.46 24.24 -26.69
C GLY A 158 47.50 23.33 -27.91
N THR A 159 48.49 23.56 -28.77
CA THR A 159 48.71 23.04 -30.11
C THR A 159 49.46 21.70 -30.13
N GLY A 160 49.23 20.92 -31.19
CA GLY A 160 50.18 19.97 -31.79
C GLY A 160 50.15 18.55 -31.23
N GLU A 161 49.72 17.58 -32.02
CA GLU A 161 50.61 16.74 -32.84
C GLU A 161 49.79 15.65 -33.56
N ALA A 162 50.13 15.39 -34.82
CA ALA A 162 49.47 14.45 -35.71
C ALA A 162 49.96 13.02 -35.48
N VAL A 163 49.05 12.04 -35.38
CA VAL A 163 49.39 10.62 -35.62
C VAL A 163 48.21 9.87 -36.27
N VAL A 164 48.34 9.68 -37.58
CA VAL A 164 48.14 8.46 -38.39
C VAL A 164 47.00 7.50 -38.01
N ALA A 165 46.05 7.35 -38.95
CA ALA A 165 45.12 6.24 -39.02
C ALA A 165 45.73 5.01 -39.76
N PRO A 166 45.37 3.79 -39.36
CA PRO A 166 45.18 2.67 -40.28
C PRO A 166 43.70 2.25 -40.21
N GLY A 167 42.96 2.11 -41.31
CA GLY A 167 43.26 1.20 -42.42
C GLY A 167 42.19 0.11 -42.38
N TYR A 168 41.05 0.35 -43.03
CA TYR A 168 40.00 -0.65 -43.25
C TYR A 168 40.53 -1.67 -44.28
N PRO A 169 40.44 -2.99 -44.05
CA PRO A 169 40.83 -3.95 -45.07
C PRO A 169 39.82 -3.97 -46.22
N GLU A 170 40.44 -3.92 -47.39
CA GLU A 170 39.93 -3.92 -48.75
C GLU A 170 39.16 -5.20 -49.09
N VAL A 171 38.05 -5.02 -49.80
CA VAL A 171 37.19 -6.08 -50.35
C VAL A 171 37.88 -6.79 -51.51
N ILE A 172 38.33 -8.02 -51.29
CA ILE A 172 38.87 -8.89 -52.34
C ILE A 172 37.70 -9.38 -53.21
N SER A 173 37.65 -8.89 -54.45
CA SER A 173 36.81 -9.44 -55.52
C SER A 173 37.42 -10.73 -56.06
N LEU A 174 36.79 -11.88 -55.77
CA LEU A 174 37.10 -13.15 -56.42
C LEU A 174 36.20 -13.35 -57.63
N THR A 175 36.76 -13.10 -58.81
CA THR A 175 36.20 -13.48 -60.12
C THR A 175 36.32 -14.99 -60.31
N GLY A 176 35.33 -15.73 -59.81
CA GLY A 176 35.18 -17.18 -60.00
C GLY A 176 34.56 -17.53 -61.35
N ARG A 177 35.39 -18.04 -62.26
CA ARG A 177 35.08 -18.53 -63.62
C ARG A 177 34.12 -19.73 -63.60
N ALA A 178 33.02 -19.65 -64.35
CA ALA A 178 32.05 -20.72 -64.53
C ALA A 178 32.60 -21.96 -65.30
N PRO A 179 32.27 -23.20 -64.90
CA PRO A 179 32.51 -24.37 -65.72
C PRO A 179 31.33 -24.68 -66.65
N ARG A 180 31.69 -25.16 -67.85
CA ARG A 180 30.84 -25.45 -69.01
C ARG A 180 29.85 -26.59 -68.74
N ALA A 181 28.60 -26.36 -69.13
CA ALA A 181 27.54 -27.35 -69.20
C ALA A 181 27.80 -28.43 -70.27
N ARG A 182 27.66 -29.70 -69.89
CA ARG A 182 27.55 -30.85 -70.81
C ARG A 182 26.14 -31.43 -70.66
N GLY A 183 25.42 -31.48 -71.77
CA GLY A 183 23.99 -31.78 -71.81
C GLY A 183 23.63 -33.20 -71.39
N ARG A 184 22.50 -33.31 -70.69
CA ARG A 184 21.66 -34.51 -70.67
C ARG A 184 20.21 -34.05 -70.85
N ARG A 185 19.62 -34.42 -71.99
CA ARG A 185 18.19 -34.29 -72.25
C ARG A 185 17.47 -35.31 -71.36
N ALA A 186 16.91 -34.85 -70.25
CA ALA A 186 15.98 -35.63 -69.44
C ALA A 186 14.58 -35.00 -69.54
N SER A 187 13.57 -35.87 -69.59
CA SER A 187 12.19 -35.66 -70.02
C SER A 187 11.44 -34.52 -69.29
N ARG A 188 10.89 -33.58 -70.07
CA ARG A 188 10.06 -32.43 -69.63
C ARG A 188 8.65 -32.78 -69.10
N ARG A 189 8.38 -34.01 -68.65
CA ARG A 189 7.04 -34.40 -68.14
C ARG A 189 6.97 -34.71 -66.64
N LEU A 190 8.10 -34.66 -65.91
CA LEU A 190 8.12 -34.93 -64.46
C LEU A 190 8.35 -33.69 -63.56
N LEU A 191 8.66 -32.51 -64.12
CA LEU A 191 8.86 -31.29 -63.33
C LEU A 191 7.58 -30.49 -63.03
N GLY A 192 6.50 -30.72 -63.81
CA GLY A 192 5.23 -30.01 -63.61
C GLY A 192 4.44 -30.47 -62.38
N LEU A 193 4.55 -31.75 -62.02
CA LEU A 193 3.82 -32.33 -60.88
C LEU A 193 4.47 -32.03 -59.53
N LEU A 194 5.80 -31.85 -59.48
CA LEU A 194 6.50 -31.47 -58.25
C LEU A 194 6.33 -29.97 -57.89
N ALA A 195 6.15 -29.10 -58.88
CA ALA A 195 5.88 -27.67 -58.65
C ALA A 195 4.47 -27.44 -58.08
N LEU A 196 3.46 -28.21 -58.52
CA LEU A 196 2.09 -28.15 -57.98
C LEU A 196 1.98 -28.74 -56.56
N ALA A 197 2.71 -29.83 -56.26
CA ALA A 197 2.76 -30.39 -54.91
C ALA A 197 3.45 -29.45 -53.90
N ALA A 198 4.51 -28.75 -54.31
CA ALA A 198 5.20 -27.77 -53.47
C ALA A 198 4.32 -26.54 -53.16
N VAL A 199 3.55 -26.04 -54.14
CA VAL A 199 2.61 -24.92 -53.92
C VAL A 199 1.42 -25.36 -53.06
N ALA A 200 0.88 -26.57 -53.26
CA ALA A 200 -0.20 -27.11 -52.42
C ALA A 200 0.24 -27.33 -50.96
N LEU A 201 1.49 -27.76 -50.73
CA LEU A 201 2.06 -27.88 -49.38
C LEU A 201 2.31 -26.52 -48.71
N VAL A 202 2.68 -25.48 -49.46
CA VAL A 202 2.81 -24.10 -48.94
C VAL A 202 1.45 -23.47 -48.63
N VAL A 203 0.44 -23.70 -49.47
CA VAL A 203 -0.93 -23.20 -49.22
C VAL A 203 -1.60 -23.95 -48.06
N ALA A 204 -1.39 -25.27 -47.94
CA ALA A 204 -1.88 -26.06 -46.82
C ALA A 204 -1.19 -25.67 -45.49
N SER A 205 0.10 -25.34 -45.51
CA SER A 205 0.81 -24.89 -44.29
C SER A 205 0.40 -23.48 -43.83
N VAL A 206 -0.09 -22.61 -44.72
CA VAL A 206 -0.71 -21.33 -44.34
C VAL A 206 -2.15 -21.51 -43.84
N ALA A 207 -2.91 -22.46 -44.41
CA ALA A 207 -4.28 -22.73 -44.00
C ALA A 207 -4.39 -23.50 -42.67
N LEU A 208 -3.35 -24.26 -42.29
CA LEU A 208 -3.23 -24.95 -41.00
C LEU A 208 -2.44 -24.15 -39.94
N TRP A 209 -2.01 -22.93 -40.24
CA TRP A 209 -1.49 -22.06 -39.18
C TRP A 209 -2.65 -21.82 -38.20
N PRO A 210 -2.49 -22.11 -36.89
CA PRO A 210 -3.49 -21.73 -35.93
C PRO A 210 -3.67 -20.23 -36.12
N ARG A 211 -4.90 -19.81 -36.48
CA ARG A 211 -5.29 -18.42 -36.28
C ARG A 211 -5.28 -18.22 -34.78
N GLY A 212 -4.08 -17.97 -34.23
CA GLY A 212 -3.95 -17.43 -32.89
C GLY A 212 -4.85 -16.22 -32.90
N GLY A 213 -5.93 -16.28 -32.11
CA GLY A 213 -6.74 -15.10 -31.86
C GLY A 213 -5.76 -13.99 -31.50
N THR A 214 -5.94 -12.82 -32.08
CA THR A 214 -5.27 -11.63 -31.58
C THR A 214 -5.43 -11.66 -30.06
N PRO A 215 -4.35 -11.62 -29.26
CA PRO A 215 -4.51 -11.52 -27.82
C PRO A 215 -5.46 -10.36 -27.60
N GLU A 216 -6.60 -10.64 -26.98
CA GLU A 216 -7.60 -9.63 -26.65
C GLU A 216 -6.84 -8.59 -25.82
N VAL A 217 -6.55 -7.44 -26.45
CA VAL A 217 -5.84 -6.37 -25.76
C VAL A 217 -6.85 -5.85 -24.77
N ASP A 218 -6.63 -6.17 -23.50
CA ASP A 218 -7.44 -5.66 -22.42
C ASP A 218 -7.26 -4.14 -22.37
N ASP A 219 -8.21 -3.41 -22.95
CA ASP A 219 -8.20 -1.94 -23.04
C ASP A 219 -8.33 -1.26 -21.67
N ARG A 220 -8.55 -2.03 -20.59
CA ARG A 220 -8.61 -1.54 -19.22
C ARG A 220 -7.24 -1.08 -18.75
N LEU A 221 -7.06 0.24 -18.65
CA LEU A 221 -5.77 0.88 -18.37
C LEU A 221 -5.04 0.32 -17.14
N LEU A 222 -5.74 -0.03 -16.05
CA LEU A 222 -5.05 -0.53 -14.84
C LEU A 222 -4.43 -1.92 -15.04
N PHE A 223 -4.88 -2.71 -16.03
CA PHE A 223 -4.27 -3.98 -16.40
C PHE A 223 -3.10 -3.82 -17.37
N SER A 224 -2.86 -2.60 -17.88
CA SER A 224 -1.70 -2.34 -18.73
C SER A 224 -0.39 -2.46 -17.93
N PRO A 225 0.72 -2.85 -18.58
CA PRO A 225 2.04 -2.90 -17.94
C PRO A 225 2.50 -1.55 -17.34
N ALA A 226 1.90 -0.43 -17.76
CA ALA A 226 2.20 0.88 -17.20
C ALA A 226 1.65 1.05 -15.76
N CYS A 227 0.65 0.25 -15.37
CA CYS A 227 -0.07 0.36 -14.10
C CYS A 227 0.17 -0.84 -13.17
N ASP A 228 1.35 -1.47 -13.24
CA ASP A 228 1.69 -2.71 -12.52
C ASP A 228 1.34 -2.67 -11.02
N ALA A 229 1.61 -1.55 -10.35
CA ALA A 229 1.10 -1.26 -8.99
C ALA A 229 0.74 0.22 -8.86
N VAL A 230 -0.51 0.51 -8.49
CA VAL A 230 -0.96 1.89 -8.20
C VAL A 230 -0.98 2.15 -6.69
N VAL A 231 -0.16 3.09 -6.22
CA VAL A 231 0.10 3.34 -4.78
C VAL A 231 0.22 4.82 -4.44
N MET A 232 0.07 5.14 -3.15
CA MET A 232 0.24 6.50 -2.62
C MET A 232 1.57 7.13 -3.07
N GLY A 233 1.50 8.42 -3.43
CA GLY A 233 2.61 9.23 -3.91
C GLY A 233 2.82 9.18 -5.43
N GLN A 234 2.06 8.38 -6.16
CA GLN A 234 2.04 8.42 -7.63
C GLN A 234 1.18 9.56 -8.16
N HIS A 235 1.55 10.03 -9.36
CA HIS A 235 0.91 11.15 -10.05
C HIS A 235 0.91 10.87 -11.56
N ASP A 236 -0.10 10.15 -12.05
CA ASP A 236 -0.15 9.66 -13.43
C ASP A 236 -1.58 9.33 -13.90
N SER A 237 -1.70 8.80 -15.11
CA SER A 237 -2.98 8.38 -15.71
C SER A 237 -3.58 7.15 -15.01
N CYS A 238 -2.77 6.25 -14.45
CA CYS A 238 -3.26 5.09 -13.71
C CYS A 238 -3.99 5.54 -12.43
N VAL A 239 -3.44 6.53 -11.72
CA VAL A 239 -4.10 7.13 -10.55
C VAL A 239 -5.41 7.82 -10.94
N ARG A 240 -5.41 8.57 -12.06
CA ARG A 240 -6.63 9.21 -12.55
C ARG A 240 -7.73 8.20 -12.85
N GLU A 241 -7.39 7.09 -13.51
CA GLU A 241 -8.33 6.00 -13.80
C GLU A 241 -8.87 5.37 -12.51
N LEU A 242 -8.00 5.08 -11.52
CA LEU A 242 -8.43 4.62 -10.21
C LEU A 242 -9.47 5.55 -9.58
N GLN A 243 -9.20 6.86 -9.56
CA GLN A 243 -10.11 7.84 -8.97
C GLN A 243 -11.44 7.90 -9.74
N GLN A 244 -11.43 7.79 -11.06
CA GLN A 244 -12.65 7.73 -11.89
C GLN A 244 -13.47 6.47 -11.59
N LEU A 245 -12.82 5.32 -11.41
CA LEU A 245 -13.47 4.06 -11.01
C LEU A 245 -14.11 4.17 -9.62
N LEU A 246 -13.41 4.78 -8.65
CA LEU A 246 -13.96 5.03 -7.31
C LEU A 246 -15.16 5.99 -7.35
N VAL A 247 -15.09 7.07 -8.12
CA VAL A 247 -16.22 7.99 -8.33
C VAL A 247 -17.40 7.28 -9.01
N ARG A 248 -17.14 6.37 -9.96
CA ARG A 248 -18.18 5.52 -10.58
C ARG A 248 -18.85 4.60 -9.56
N ALA A 249 -18.09 4.09 -8.58
CA ALA A 249 -18.61 3.39 -7.40
C ALA A 249 -19.29 4.34 -6.38
N ARG A 250 -19.53 5.61 -6.74
CA ARG A 250 -20.15 6.67 -5.91
C ARG A 250 -19.33 7.14 -4.72
N ALA A 251 -18.01 6.98 -4.75
CA ALA A 251 -17.13 7.64 -3.78
C ALA A 251 -17.24 9.16 -3.87
N ARG A 252 -17.39 9.84 -2.74
CA ARG A 252 -17.28 11.30 -2.63
C ARG A 252 -15.80 11.70 -2.54
N MET A 253 -15.19 12.06 -3.67
CA MET A 253 -13.80 12.52 -3.77
C MET A 253 -13.53 13.29 -5.07
N SER A 254 -12.36 13.94 -5.16
CA SER A 254 -11.88 14.61 -6.38
C SER A 254 -11.08 13.68 -7.31
N VAL A 255 -10.97 14.05 -8.60
CA VAL A 255 -10.19 13.32 -9.63
C VAL A 255 -9.06 14.21 -10.15
N ASP A 256 -7.94 14.23 -9.42
CA ASP A 256 -6.78 15.08 -9.70
C ASP A 256 -5.61 14.33 -10.35
N GLY A 257 -5.68 12.99 -10.44
CA GLY A 257 -4.59 12.13 -10.91
C GLY A 257 -3.44 11.99 -9.91
N SER A 258 -3.64 12.39 -8.64
CA SER A 258 -2.64 12.34 -7.57
C SER A 258 -3.08 11.39 -6.46
N PHE A 259 -2.24 10.42 -6.14
CA PHE A 259 -2.56 9.44 -5.11
C PHE A 259 -2.16 10.00 -3.74
N GLY A 260 -3.01 10.87 -3.22
CA GLY A 260 -2.89 11.44 -1.88
C GLY A 260 -3.68 10.69 -0.79
N PRO A 261 -3.78 11.28 0.41
CA PRO A 261 -4.53 10.71 1.53
C PRO A 261 -6.02 10.47 1.22
N GLU A 262 -6.68 11.36 0.47
CA GLU A 262 -8.09 11.16 0.08
C GLU A 262 -8.27 9.88 -0.76
N THR A 263 -7.44 9.71 -1.80
CA THR A 263 -7.42 8.51 -2.65
C THR A 263 -7.17 7.24 -1.82
N LEU A 264 -6.22 7.28 -0.87
CA LEU A 264 -5.97 6.13 0.01
C LEU A 264 -7.19 5.77 0.83
N ARG A 265 -7.85 6.76 1.44
CA ARG A 265 -9.04 6.53 2.28
C ARG A 265 -10.15 5.86 1.48
N ARG A 266 -10.44 6.38 0.29
CA ARG A 266 -11.48 5.82 -0.59
C ARG A 266 -11.12 4.45 -1.13
N LEU A 267 -9.88 4.23 -1.55
CA LEU A 267 -9.43 2.92 -1.98
C LEU A 267 -9.55 1.88 -0.86
N THR A 268 -9.13 2.25 0.35
CA THR A 268 -9.20 1.36 1.51
C THR A 268 -10.65 1.02 1.84
N ALA A 269 -11.55 2.01 1.81
CA ALA A 269 -12.98 1.78 2.02
C ALA A 269 -13.58 0.88 0.93
N PHE A 270 -13.23 1.13 -0.34
CA PHE A 270 -13.64 0.30 -1.48
C PHE A 270 -13.21 -1.15 -1.28
N GLN A 271 -11.96 -1.41 -0.90
CA GLN A 271 -11.45 -2.76 -0.68
C GLN A 271 -12.24 -3.51 0.39
N VAL A 272 -12.54 -2.87 1.52
CA VAL A 272 -13.40 -3.47 2.55
C VAL A 272 -14.80 -3.80 2.02
N LEU A 273 -15.44 -2.86 1.31
CA LEU A 273 -16.78 -3.07 0.73
C LEU A 273 -16.79 -4.14 -0.36
N ALA A 274 -15.67 -4.33 -1.05
CA ALA A 274 -15.46 -5.39 -2.03
C ALA A 274 -15.15 -6.77 -1.40
N GLY A 275 -14.98 -6.85 -0.07
CA GLY A 275 -14.54 -8.08 0.62
C GLY A 275 -13.06 -8.40 0.41
N LEU A 276 -12.26 -7.43 0.01
CA LEU A 276 -10.82 -7.55 -0.20
C LEU A 276 -10.04 -7.13 1.06
N GLU A 277 -8.78 -7.57 1.14
CA GLU A 277 -7.87 -7.11 2.17
C GLU A 277 -7.56 -5.60 1.95
N PRO A 278 -7.73 -4.72 2.97
CA PRO A 278 -7.65 -3.27 2.81
C PRO A 278 -6.21 -2.75 2.78
N ARG A 279 -5.40 -3.25 1.84
CA ARG A 279 -3.96 -2.96 1.74
C ARG A 279 -3.64 -1.53 1.30
N GLY A 280 -4.60 -0.81 0.72
CA GLY A 280 -4.39 0.56 0.26
C GLY A 280 -3.50 0.68 -0.98
N VAL A 281 -3.37 -0.42 -1.72
CA VAL A 281 -2.65 -0.55 -2.99
C VAL A 281 -3.57 -1.19 -4.01
N VAL A 282 -3.46 -0.83 -5.29
CA VAL A 282 -4.28 -1.43 -6.35
C VAL A 282 -3.55 -2.63 -6.92
N ASP A 283 -3.91 -3.81 -6.40
CA ASP A 283 -3.44 -5.11 -6.88
C ASP A 283 -4.42 -5.75 -7.89
N ALA A 284 -4.12 -6.96 -8.38
CA ALA A 284 -4.93 -7.63 -9.39
C ALA A 284 -6.40 -7.79 -8.96
N GLY A 285 -6.65 -8.29 -7.75
CA GLY A 285 -8.01 -8.44 -7.22
C GLY A 285 -8.72 -7.09 -7.07
N THR A 286 -8.00 -6.04 -6.67
CA THR A 286 -8.57 -4.69 -6.62
C THR A 286 -8.94 -4.16 -8.01
N ARG A 287 -8.10 -4.37 -9.03
CA ARG A 287 -8.39 -3.98 -10.42
C ARG A 287 -9.66 -4.65 -10.93
N GLU A 288 -9.76 -5.97 -10.73
CA GLU A 288 -10.93 -6.74 -11.13
C GLU A 288 -12.21 -6.22 -10.47
N ALA A 289 -12.18 -5.97 -9.16
CA ALA A 289 -13.33 -5.44 -8.43
C ALA A 289 -13.75 -4.04 -8.92
N LEU A 290 -12.78 -3.15 -9.19
CA LEU A 290 -13.05 -1.79 -9.69
C LEU A 290 -13.74 -1.83 -11.06
N TYR A 291 -13.23 -2.63 -11.99
CA TYR A 291 -13.83 -2.72 -13.34
C TYR A 291 -15.13 -3.52 -13.38
N ALA A 292 -15.31 -4.49 -12.47
CA ALA A 292 -16.58 -5.22 -12.36
C ALA A 292 -17.75 -4.29 -11.96
N GLY A 293 -17.47 -3.16 -11.30
CA GLY A 293 -18.48 -2.13 -11.00
C GLY A 293 -19.59 -2.58 -10.06
N ARG A 294 -19.36 -3.63 -9.24
CA ARG A 294 -20.37 -4.22 -8.35
C ARG A 294 -20.45 -3.58 -6.96
N VAL A 295 -19.44 -2.80 -6.59
CA VAL A 295 -19.34 -2.17 -5.27
C VAL A 295 -20.01 -0.79 -5.30
N ASP A 296 -20.88 -0.53 -4.32
CA ASP A 296 -21.52 0.76 -4.10
C ASP A 296 -20.96 1.40 -2.82
N MET A 297 -20.36 2.57 -2.94
CA MET A 297 -19.79 3.35 -1.84
C MET A 297 -20.73 4.44 -1.33
N SER A 298 -22.00 4.44 -1.75
CA SER A 298 -22.99 5.35 -1.20
C SER A 298 -23.26 5.06 0.28
N THR A 299 -23.32 6.13 1.07
CA THR A 299 -23.57 6.07 2.51
C THR A 299 -24.30 7.34 2.95
N TRP A 300 -24.58 7.47 4.25
CA TRP A 300 -25.28 8.62 4.82
C TRP A 300 -24.60 9.95 4.47
N THR A 301 -25.41 11.00 4.38
CA THR A 301 -24.89 12.36 4.24
C THR A 301 -24.39 12.87 5.60
N PRO A 302 -23.45 13.84 5.63
CA PRO A 302 -23.01 14.47 6.87
C PRO A 302 -24.17 14.97 7.75
N GLU A 303 -25.22 15.51 7.14
CA GLU A 303 -26.40 16.04 7.85
C GLU A 303 -27.20 14.92 8.53
N ARG A 304 -27.34 13.77 7.85
CA ARG A 304 -28.00 12.60 8.45
C ARG A 304 -27.17 12.01 9.59
N VAL A 305 -25.85 11.94 9.42
CA VAL A 305 -24.92 11.49 10.48
C VAL A 305 -25.03 12.43 11.68
N GLU A 306 -24.94 13.74 11.48
CA GLU A 306 -25.06 14.72 12.57
C GLU A 306 -26.37 14.56 13.33
N ARG A 307 -27.51 14.52 12.63
CA ARG A 307 -28.82 14.33 13.26
C ARG A 307 -28.84 13.08 14.13
N ARG A 308 -28.31 11.97 13.61
CA ARG A 308 -28.29 10.71 14.36
C ARG A 308 -27.36 10.75 15.57
N VAL A 309 -26.20 11.40 15.45
CA VAL A 309 -25.28 11.62 16.59
C VAL A 309 -25.98 12.41 17.68
N ARG A 310 -26.71 13.49 17.34
CA ARG A 310 -27.46 14.29 18.32
C ARG A 310 -28.54 13.47 19.03
N GLU A 311 -29.24 12.59 18.31
CA GLU A 311 -30.26 11.69 18.89
C GLU A 311 -29.66 10.68 19.87
N VAL A 312 -28.52 10.07 19.51
CA VAL A 312 -27.90 9.02 20.33
C VAL A 312 -27.19 9.60 21.56
N PHE A 313 -26.51 10.73 21.42
CA PHE A 313 -25.77 11.40 22.49
C PHE A 313 -26.61 12.50 23.15
N ALA A 314 -27.82 12.17 23.61
CA ALA A 314 -28.80 13.14 24.11
C ALA A 314 -28.31 14.01 25.28
N ARG A 315 -27.34 13.53 26.07
CA ARG A 315 -26.77 14.27 27.22
C ARG A 315 -25.81 15.39 26.79
N GLU A 316 -24.99 15.14 25.75
CA GLU A 316 -23.94 16.04 25.28
C GLU A 316 -23.88 16.07 23.74
N PRO A 317 -24.97 16.47 23.06
CA PRO A 317 -25.12 16.30 21.61
C PRO A 317 -24.14 17.16 20.81
N ASP A 318 -23.90 18.41 21.22
CA ASP A 318 -22.98 19.32 20.51
C ASP A 318 -21.52 18.84 20.62
N ALA A 319 -21.12 18.36 21.80
CA ALA A 319 -19.80 17.77 22.02
C ALA A 319 -19.60 16.53 21.15
N ALA A 320 -20.58 15.62 21.11
CA ALA A 320 -20.51 14.42 20.28
C ALA A 320 -20.38 14.76 18.78
N VAL A 321 -21.13 15.76 18.30
CA VAL A 321 -21.02 16.24 16.92
C VAL A 321 -19.65 16.87 16.65
N ALA A 322 -19.11 17.66 17.57
CA ALA A 322 -17.78 18.25 17.44
C ALA A 322 -16.68 17.17 17.34
N ILE A 323 -16.76 16.13 18.17
CA ILE A 323 -15.87 14.97 18.09
C ILE A 323 -16.02 14.25 16.75
N ALA A 324 -17.25 13.95 16.30
CA ALA A 324 -17.49 13.28 15.02
C ALA A 324 -16.99 14.11 13.82
N ARG A 325 -17.13 15.44 13.86
CA ARG A 325 -16.57 16.36 12.86
C ARG A 325 -15.05 16.35 12.86
N CYS A 326 -14.41 16.41 14.03
CA CYS A 326 -12.94 16.38 14.15
C CYS A 326 -12.35 15.04 13.68
N THR A 327 -13.01 13.93 14.01
CA THR A 327 -12.47 12.58 13.74
C THR A 327 -12.64 12.15 12.29
N SER A 328 -13.75 12.51 11.64
CA SER A 328 -14.08 11.99 10.30
C SER A 328 -14.73 13.00 9.36
N PHE A 329 -14.91 14.26 9.76
CA PHE A 329 -15.76 15.22 9.03
C PHE A 329 -17.18 14.67 8.78
N LEU A 330 -17.70 13.85 9.71
CA LEU A 330 -19.00 13.18 9.60
C LEU A 330 -19.11 12.21 8.41
N ASP A 331 -17.99 11.71 7.91
CA ASP A 331 -17.94 10.76 6.79
C ASP A 331 -17.89 9.32 7.30
N PRO A 332 -18.92 8.49 7.03
CA PRO A 332 -18.93 7.10 7.46
C PRO A 332 -17.85 6.24 6.83
N LEU A 333 -17.32 6.60 5.66
CA LEU A 333 -16.24 5.85 4.99
C LEU A 333 -14.85 6.43 5.30
N TRP A 334 -14.73 7.21 6.38
CA TRP A 334 -13.44 7.73 6.82
C TRP A 334 -12.61 6.63 7.49
N VAL A 335 -11.41 6.37 6.96
CA VAL A 335 -10.46 5.41 7.52
C VAL A 335 -9.10 6.07 7.66
N LEU A 336 -8.45 5.95 8.81
CA LEU A 336 -7.11 6.48 9.01
C LEU A 336 -6.13 5.35 9.33
N PRO A 337 -5.03 5.19 8.57
CA PRO A 337 -3.96 4.30 8.95
C PRO A 337 -3.17 4.87 10.12
N ASN A 338 -2.92 4.04 11.12
CA ASN A 338 -1.98 4.32 12.19
C ASN A 338 -0.59 3.84 11.78
N THR A 339 0.46 4.41 12.37
CA THR A 339 1.85 4.03 12.03
C THR A 339 2.18 2.59 12.40
N ASN A 340 1.40 1.98 13.29
CA ASN A 340 1.56 0.60 13.74
C ASN A 340 0.89 -0.45 12.83
N GLY A 341 0.34 -0.04 11.69
CA GLY A 341 -0.39 -0.92 10.77
C GLY A 341 -1.86 -1.15 11.12
N SER A 342 -2.28 -0.77 12.32
CA SER A 342 -3.72 -0.72 12.64
C SER A 342 -4.38 0.47 11.95
N ARG A 343 -5.71 0.46 11.94
CA ARG A 343 -6.53 1.55 11.39
C ARG A 343 -7.59 1.98 12.39
N ASN A 344 -8.14 3.17 12.14
CA ASN A 344 -9.32 3.70 12.79
C ASN A 344 -10.44 3.85 11.76
N TRP A 345 -11.68 3.58 12.17
CA TRP A 345 -12.78 3.34 11.23
C TRP A 345 -14.03 4.17 11.51
N GLY A 346 -14.60 4.72 10.43
CA GLY A 346 -15.91 5.35 10.38
C GLY A 346 -16.02 6.66 11.14
N VAL A 347 -17.27 7.03 11.45
CA VAL A 347 -17.67 8.35 11.98
C VAL A 347 -16.87 8.74 13.22
N PHE A 348 -16.68 7.82 14.15
CA PHE A 348 -15.96 8.04 15.40
C PHE A 348 -14.56 7.41 15.42
N GLN A 349 -13.98 7.05 14.27
CA GLN A 349 -12.60 6.55 14.21
C GLN A 349 -12.31 5.45 15.26
N ILE A 350 -13.19 4.45 15.35
CA ILE A 350 -13.03 3.32 16.27
C ILE A 350 -11.80 2.52 15.82
N SER A 351 -10.84 2.29 16.72
CA SER A 351 -9.60 1.58 16.37
C SER A 351 -9.83 0.08 16.13
N ASP A 352 -8.96 -0.58 15.36
CA ASP A 352 -8.98 -2.04 15.18
C ASP A 352 -9.03 -2.82 16.51
N GLY A 353 -8.32 -2.34 17.52
CA GLY A 353 -8.34 -2.95 18.86
C GLY A 353 -9.73 -2.91 19.46
N ARG A 354 -10.35 -1.72 19.43
CA ARG A 354 -11.67 -1.49 19.99
C ARG A 354 -12.78 -2.15 19.18
N LEU A 355 -12.65 -2.23 17.86
CA LEU A 355 -13.57 -2.99 17.01
C LEU A 355 -13.64 -4.45 17.43
N ARG A 356 -12.49 -5.10 17.67
CA ARG A 356 -12.46 -6.49 18.13
C ARG A 356 -13.12 -6.68 19.49
N GLU A 357 -12.85 -5.79 20.44
CA GLU A 357 -13.50 -5.80 21.77
C GLU A 357 -15.02 -5.66 21.68
N LEU A 358 -15.50 -4.89 20.70
CA LEU A 358 -16.92 -4.64 20.46
C LEU A 358 -17.59 -5.68 19.53
N GLY A 359 -16.89 -6.74 19.13
CA GLY A 359 -17.40 -7.76 18.20
C GLY A 359 -17.66 -7.24 16.78
N GLY A 360 -17.01 -6.14 16.39
CA GLY A 360 -17.14 -5.51 15.08
C GLY A 360 -16.10 -6.00 14.07
N SER A 361 -16.32 -5.63 12.81
CA SER A 361 -15.37 -5.80 11.70
C SER A 361 -15.19 -4.47 10.97
N PRO A 362 -14.15 -4.32 10.12
CA PRO A 362 -14.00 -3.12 9.28
C PRO A 362 -15.24 -2.80 8.44
N LEU A 363 -15.91 -3.83 7.90
CA LEU A 363 -17.12 -3.66 7.10
C LEU A 363 -18.26 -3.08 7.95
N VAL A 364 -18.49 -3.66 9.13
CA VAL A 364 -19.53 -3.20 10.06
C VAL A 364 -19.21 -1.81 10.61
N ALA A 365 -17.93 -1.46 10.76
CA ALA A 365 -17.52 -0.14 11.20
C ALA A 365 -17.86 0.99 10.21
N PHE A 366 -18.12 0.66 8.93
CA PHE A 366 -18.61 1.60 7.92
C PHE A 366 -20.13 1.75 7.89
N ASP A 367 -20.87 0.90 8.62
CA ASP A 367 -22.28 1.17 8.92
C ASP A 367 -22.35 2.37 9.89
N PRO A 368 -22.92 3.52 9.48
CA PRO A 368 -22.98 4.70 10.32
C PRO A 368 -23.76 4.46 11.62
N GLU A 369 -24.85 3.69 11.58
CA GLU A 369 -25.65 3.41 12.79
C GLU A 369 -24.83 2.60 13.78
N TRP A 370 -24.21 1.51 13.31
CA TRP A 370 -23.39 0.67 14.17
C TRP A 370 -22.23 1.46 14.77
N ASN A 371 -21.54 2.28 13.97
CA ASN A 371 -20.39 3.08 14.41
C ASN A 371 -20.78 4.10 15.48
N ILE A 372 -21.90 4.81 15.28
CA ILE A 372 -22.44 5.78 16.26
C ILE A 372 -22.83 5.07 17.57
N GLN A 373 -23.51 3.93 17.49
CA GLN A 373 -23.89 3.15 18.69
C GLN A 373 -22.67 2.58 19.42
N ALA A 374 -21.67 2.12 18.67
CA ALA A 374 -20.40 1.65 19.23
C ALA A 374 -19.68 2.77 20.00
N ALA A 375 -19.60 3.97 19.43
CA ALA A 375 -19.06 5.14 20.11
C ALA A 375 -19.86 5.48 21.37
N HIS A 376 -21.18 5.44 21.31
CA HIS A 376 -22.02 5.72 22.47
C HIS A 376 -21.80 4.71 23.61
N ARG A 377 -21.59 3.42 23.31
CA ARG A 377 -21.24 2.42 24.33
C ARG A 377 -19.91 2.74 25.03
N LEU A 378 -18.91 3.21 24.29
CA LEU A 378 -17.62 3.62 24.86
C LEU A 378 -17.76 4.86 25.74
N TYR A 379 -18.50 5.87 25.26
CA TYR A 379 -18.84 7.06 26.04
C TYR A 379 -19.59 6.70 27.32
N ALA A 380 -20.66 5.89 27.23
CA ALA A 380 -21.49 5.51 28.37
C ALA A 380 -20.71 4.71 29.43
N ALA A 381 -19.73 3.90 29.02
CA ALA A 381 -18.89 3.14 29.94
C ALA A 381 -17.93 4.03 30.77
N ARG A 382 -17.55 5.20 30.27
CA ARG A 382 -16.63 6.14 30.95
C ARG A 382 -17.31 7.37 31.53
N GLY A 383 -18.46 7.75 30.98
CA GLY A 383 -19.13 9.01 31.23
C GLY A 383 -18.46 10.22 30.57
N ASP A 384 -17.53 10.00 29.62
CA ASP A 384 -16.79 11.05 28.92
C ASP A 384 -16.31 10.64 27.52
N PHE A 385 -15.70 11.57 26.78
CA PHE A 385 -15.09 11.33 25.46
C PHE A 385 -13.62 10.93 25.55
N GLY A 386 -13.19 10.24 26.62
CA GLY A 386 -11.79 9.90 26.89
C GLY A 386 -11.13 8.98 25.85
N ASP A 387 -11.91 8.31 25.00
CA ASP A 387 -11.42 7.54 23.83
C ASP A 387 -11.02 8.43 22.64
N TRP A 388 -11.42 9.71 22.63
CA TRP A 388 -11.16 10.67 21.54
C TRP A 388 -10.31 11.86 21.96
N ARG A 389 -9.25 11.62 22.74
CA ARG A 389 -8.37 12.68 23.31
C ARG A 389 -7.81 13.64 22.26
N ALA A 390 -7.45 13.14 21.08
CA ALA A 390 -6.92 13.96 19.99
C ALA A 390 -7.90 15.05 19.51
N CYS A 391 -9.20 14.85 19.75
CA CYS A 391 -10.26 15.77 19.38
C CYS A 391 -10.86 16.53 20.57
N GLN A 392 -10.30 16.42 21.77
CA GLN A 392 -10.78 17.19 22.94
C GLN A 392 -10.64 18.70 22.72
N ALA A 393 -9.68 19.15 21.92
CA ALA A 393 -9.56 20.55 21.54
C ALA A 393 -10.77 21.07 20.74
N ALA A 394 -11.55 20.18 20.10
CA ALA A 394 -12.79 20.56 19.41
C ALA A 394 -13.96 20.83 20.36
N LEU A 395 -13.78 20.60 21.67
CA LEU A 395 -14.78 20.86 22.72
C LEU A 395 -14.57 22.22 23.41
N GLN A 396 -13.50 22.94 23.06
CA GLN A 396 -13.20 24.30 23.49
C GLN A 396 -13.68 25.27 22.41
#